data_AF-A0A2E0PJB4-F1
#
_entry.id   AF-A0A2E0PJB4-F1
#
_cell.length_a   1.000
_cell.length_b   1.000
_cell.length_c   1.000
_cell.angle_alpha   90.00
_cell.angle_beta   90.00
_cell.angle_gamma   90.00
#
_symmetry.space_group_name_H-M   'P 1'
#
loop_
_entity.id
_entity.type
_entity.pdbx_description
1 polymer ?
#
loop_
_entity_poly.entity_id
_entity_poly.type
_entity_poly.pdbx_seq_one_letter_code
_entity_poly.pdbx_strand_id
1 'polypeptide(L)'
;MGLLFFHINCSGTNPLTNLINSLSSKNGSPSLAQKVGKFLPTSSKQFVDIYAMESQVRNHRNWVQEKSKEMISTKKALRSLMNASRQSDFQLYQFLDANLSVMKAAHENILSNAKKEKKLIIRVQKSKKIDINTKIPGKDNSYLQQFIILDNAIDLRKSAYQESILKIKKALTKRDMDLVIIKEQKDEWFFITEELSNKRKRLQPSIEILTTSLVDAISNDSNHIQKLSKQLNKVENINKRLDSLDKFFLNVDKVAEKQKGGHVYLKKNPESKEEYEIRFENSVKDYEKYLENLSQLFID
;
A
#
# COMPACT_ATOMS: atom_id res chain seq x y z
N MET A 1 29.40 39.96 -8.24
CA MET A 1 29.78 38.77 -9.04
C MET A 1 28.56 37.87 -9.13
N GLY A 2 27.93 37.85 -10.30
CA GLY A 2 26.60 37.28 -10.52
C GLY A 2 26.58 35.75 -10.53
N LEU A 3 25.50 35.18 -10.02
CA LEU A 3 25.17 33.76 -10.18
C LEU A 3 23.96 33.66 -11.11
N LEU A 4 24.24 33.16 -12.32
CA LEU A 4 23.30 32.76 -13.33
C LEU A 4 22.40 31.65 -12.79
N PHE A 5 21.09 31.87 -12.83
CA PHE A 5 20.09 30.83 -12.65
C PHE A 5 20.06 29.94 -13.89
N PHE A 6 20.55 28.70 -13.77
CA PHE A 6 20.21 27.65 -14.72
C PHE A 6 18.94 26.95 -14.25
N HIS A 7 17.82 27.26 -14.92
CA HIS A 7 16.68 26.36 -14.97
C HIS A 7 17.09 25.13 -15.79
N ILE A 8 17.28 23.99 -15.13
CA ILE A 8 17.34 22.70 -15.81
C ILE A 8 16.04 21.97 -15.47
N ASN A 9 15.14 21.95 -16.46
CA ASN A 9 14.02 21.03 -16.52
C ASN A 9 14.56 19.60 -16.62
N CYS A 10 14.59 18.86 -15.52
CA CYS A 10 14.76 17.40 -15.57
C CYS A 10 13.38 16.73 -15.56
N SER A 11 12.86 16.53 -16.78
CA SER A 11 11.79 15.58 -17.08
C SER A 11 12.32 14.15 -16.88
N GLY A 12 12.20 13.63 -15.67
CA GLY A 12 12.36 12.20 -15.38
C GLY A 12 11.03 11.49 -15.58
N THR A 13 10.73 11.07 -16.80
CA THR A 13 9.55 10.22 -17.07
C THR A 13 9.81 8.81 -16.57
N ASN A 14 9.16 8.44 -15.47
CA ASN A 14 9.15 7.10 -14.91
C ASN A 14 8.61 6.08 -15.96
N PRO A 15 9.17 4.87 -16.13
CA PRO A 15 8.64 3.87 -17.06
C PRO A 15 7.20 3.43 -16.74
N LEU A 16 6.77 3.56 -15.48
CA LEU A 16 5.38 3.38 -15.04
C LEU A 16 4.45 4.43 -15.66
N THR A 17 4.92 5.66 -15.90
CA THR A 17 4.15 6.71 -16.58
C THR A 17 3.88 6.34 -18.03
N ASN A 18 4.77 5.60 -18.71
CA ASN A 18 4.52 5.12 -20.08
C ASN A 18 3.48 4.00 -20.13
N LEU A 19 3.46 3.08 -19.16
CA LEU A 19 2.41 2.06 -19.06
C LEU A 19 1.05 2.73 -18.78
N ILE A 20 1.01 3.66 -17.81
CA ILE A 20 -0.20 4.42 -17.45
C ILE A 20 -0.66 5.33 -18.59
N ASN A 21 0.24 6.00 -19.32
CA ASN A 21 -0.10 6.84 -20.47
C ASN A 21 -0.60 6.01 -21.66
N SER A 22 -0.07 4.80 -21.87
CA SER A 22 -0.57 3.89 -22.90
C SER A 22 -2.01 3.42 -22.60
N LEU A 23 -2.32 3.17 -21.32
CA LEU A 23 -3.66 2.82 -20.83
C LEU A 23 -4.62 4.02 -20.79
N SER A 24 -4.10 5.24 -20.55
CA SER A 24 -4.87 6.49 -20.48
C SER A 24 -5.20 7.10 -21.83
N SER A 25 -4.62 6.61 -22.94
CA SER A 25 -4.86 7.15 -24.28
C SER A 25 -6.27 6.88 -24.83
N LYS A 26 -7.10 6.11 -24.11
CA LYS A 26 -8.54 5.95 -24.37
C LYS A 26 -9.34 6.42 -23.15
N ASN A 27 -9.89 7.63 -23.27
CA ASN A 27 -10.82 8.31 -22.38
C ASN A 27 -10.19 9.04 -21.18
N GLY A 28 -10.28 10.38 -21.24
CA GLY A 28 -9.74 11.31 -20.24
C GLY A 28 -10.23 11.03 -18.82
N SER A 29 -9.38 10.39 -18.03
CA SER A 29 -9.54 10.26 -16.59
C SER A 29 -8.57 11.21 -15.86
N PRO A 30 -9.00 11.85 -14.77
CA PRO A 30 -8.17 12.78 -14.01
C PRO A 30 -6.98 12.09 -13.34
N SER A 31 -5.88 12.81 -13.19
CA SER A 31 -4.61 12.32 -12.62
C SER A 31 -4.79 11.69 -11.23
N LEU A 32 -4.00 10.65 -10.94
CA LEU A 32 -4.02 9.89 -9.67
C LEU A 32 -3.89 10.82 -8.44
N ALA A 33 -3.12 11.92 -8.55
CA ALA A 33 -2.97 12.92 -7.49
C ALA A 33 -4.30 13.62 -7.12
N GLN A 34 -5.20 13.86 -8.10
CA GLN A 34 -6.53 14.42 -7.85
C GLN A 34 -7.50 13.41 -7.23
N LYS A 35 -7.29 12.09 -7.44
CA LYS A 35 -8.08 11.02 -6.82
C LYS A 35 -7.64 10.77 -5.38
N VAL A 36 -6.34 10.77 -5.10
CA VAL A 36 -5.79 10.56 -3.75
C VAL A 36 -6.06 11.76 -2.83
N GLY A 37 -6.06 12.98 -3.37
CA GLY A 37 -6.41 14.20 -2.61
C GLY A 37 -7.85 14.22 -2.07
N LYS A 38 -8.76 13.40 -2.60
CA LYS A 38 -10.16 13.28 -2.13
C LYS A 38 -10.36 12.32 -0.95
N PHE A 39 -9.33 11.59 -0.52
CA PHE A 39 -9.42 10.61 0.57
C PHE A 39 -8.69 11.02 1.85
N LEU A 40 -8.17 12.24 1.94
CA LEU A 40 -7.72 12.79 3.22
C LEU A 40 -8.97 13.13 4.05
N PRO A 41 -9.18 12.51 5.24
CA PRO A 41 -10.30 12.89 6.09
C PRO A 41 -10.02 14.29 6.64
N THR A 42 -10.74 15.28 6.16
CA THR A 42 -10.80 16.65 6.72
C THR A 42 -11.76 16.76 7.90
N SER A 43 -12.33 15.64 8.39
CA SER A 43 -13.15 15.64 9.60
C SER A 43 -12.26 15.65 10.84
N SER A 44 -12.46 16.61 11.74
CA SER A 44 -11.94 16.53 13.10
C SER A 44 -12.35 15.18 13.68
N LYS A 45 -11.40 14.29 13.98
CA LYS A 45 -11.65 13.00 14.64
C LYS A 45 -12.53 13.25 15.87
N GLN A 46 -13.74 12.70 15.88
CA GLN A 46 -14.61 12.76 17.04
C GLN A 46 -14.57 11.41 17.76
N PHE A 47 -14.22 11.44 19.05
CA PHE A 47 -14.27 10.28 19.94
C PHE A 47 -15.54 10.37 20.78
N VAL A 48 -16.64 9.85 20.23
CA VAL A 48 -17.98 9.96 20.82
C VAL A 48 -18.14 9.02 22.01
N ASP A 49 -17.43 7.90 22.01
CA ASP A 49 -17.50 6.89 23.06
C ASP A 49 -16.14 6.19 23.29
N ILE A 50 -16.14 5.28 24.26
CA ILE A 50 -14.98 4.46 24.61
C ILE A 50 -14.57 3.51 23.47
N TYR A 51 -15.51 3.08 22.62
CA TYR A 51 -15.26 2.15 21.53
C TYR A 51 -14.51 2.82 20.37
N ALA A 52 -14.82 4.08 20.08
CA ALA A 52 -14.08 4.92 19.14
C ALA A 52 -12.62 5.11 19.61
N MET A 53 -12.42 5.39 20.91
CA MET A 53 -11.08 5.45 21.50
C MET A 53 -10.35 4.11 21.39
N GLU A 54 -11.02 2.99 21.63
CA GLU A 54 -10.41 1.65 21.56
C GLU A 54 -10.00 1.28 20.13
N SER A 55 -10.86 1.58 19.16
CA SER A 55 -10.56 1.44 17.74
C SER A 55 -9.30 2.21 17.36
N GLN A 56 -9.18 3.45 17.85
CA GLN A 56 -8.02 4.28 17.57
C GLN A 56 -6.73 3.74 18.21
N VAL A 57 -6.79 3.18 19.42
CA VAL A 57 -5.64 2.49 20.02
C VAL A 57 -5.23 1.27 19.20
N ARG A 58 -6.18 0.53 18.61
CA ARG A 58 -5.85 -0.57 17.69
C ARG A 58 -5.14 -0.05 16.45
N ASN A 59 -5.61 1.04 15.85
CA ASN A 59 -4.95 1.69 14.71
C ASN A 59 -3.50 2.09 15.04
N HIS A 60 -3.28 2.68 16.22
CA HIS A 60 -1.93 3.04 16.69
C HIS A 60 -1.02 1.83 16.87
N ARG A 61 -1.53 0.73 17.42
CA ARG A 61 -0.74 -0.50 17.56
C ARG A 61 -0.37 -1.10 16.21
N ASN A 62 -1.32 -1.16 15.28
CA ASN A 62 -1.08 -1.67 13.94
C ASN A 62 0.02 -0.84 13.27
N TRP A 63 -0.08 0.48 13.33
CA TRP A 63 0.95 1.38 12.80
C TRP A 63 2.33 1.10 13.43
N VAL A 64 2.42 0.96 14.76
CA VAL A 64 3.68 0.68 15.46
C VAL A 64 4.29 -0.66 15.05
N GLN A 65 3.47 -1.70 14.91
CA GLN A 65 3.92 -3.02 14.48
C GLN A 65 4.45 -3.00 13.05
N GLU A 66 3.71 -2.37 12.13
CA GLU A 66 4.12 -2.25 10.73
C GLU A 66 5.42 -1.43 10.60
N LYS A 67 5.46 -0.24 11.20
CA LYS A 67 6.62 0.66 11.07
C LYS A 67 7.85 0.19 11.83
N SER A 68 7.71 -0.72 12.79
CA SER A 68 8.86 -1.41 13.40
C SER A 68 9.63 -2.23 12.36
N LYS A 69 8.91 -3.03 11.57
CA LYS A 69 9.52 -3.89 10.53
C LYS A 69 10.13 -3.06 9.40
N GLU A 70 9.45 -1.99 8.99
CA GLU A 70 9.96 -1.03 8.00
C GLU A 70 11.23 -0.33 8.49
N MET A 71 11.25 0.16 9.72
CA MET A 71 12.42 0.85 10.30
C MET A 71 13.64 -0.07 10.40
N ILE A 72 13.45 -1.31 10.88
CA ILE A 72 14.52 -2.31 10.95
C ILE A 72 15.06 -2.62 9.55
N SER A 73 14.17 -2.82 8.58
CA SER A 73 14.55 -3.09 7.18
C SER A 73 15.25 -1.90 6.54
N THR A 74 14.80 -0.68 6.80
CA THR A 74 15.43 0.56 6.30
C THR A 74 16.86 0.69 6.80
N LYS A 75 17.08 0.52 8.10
CA LYS A 75 18.43 0.54 8.68
C LYS A 75 19.32 -0.55 8.07
N LYS A 76 18.79 -1.74 7.84
CA LYS A 76 19.51 -2.85 7.20
C LYS A 76 19.88 -2.51 5.75
N ALA A 77 18.94 -2.01 4.96
CA ALA A 77 19.13 -1.63 3.56
C ALA A 77 20.20 -0.54 3.39
N LEU A 78 20.22 0.44 4.29
CA LEU A 78 21.17 1.55 4.25
C LEU A 78 22.56 1.22 4.83
N ARG A 79 22.71 0.11 5.56
CA ARG A 79 23.93 -0.20 6.34
C ARG A 79 25.20 -0.15 5.49
N SER A 80 25.19 -0.77 4.32
CA SER A 80 26.36 -0.80 3.43
C SER A 80 26.72 0.59 2.93
N LEU A 81 25.71 1.36 2.49
CA LEU A 81 25.90 2.74 2.05
C LEU A 81 26.44 3.63 3.18
N MET A 82 25.86 3.54 4.37
CA MET A 82 26.31 4.31 5.54
C MET A 82 27.76 3.97 5.91
N ASN A 83 28.14 2.69 5.87
CA ASN A 83 29.52 2.27 6.15
C ASN A 83 30.53 2.85 5.15
N ALA A 84 30.21 2.81 3.85
CA ALA A 84 31.07 3.43 2.82
C ALA A 84 31.15 4.95 3.00
N SER A 85 29.99 5.58 3.24
CA SER A 85 29.87 7.04 3.39
C SER A 85 30.63 7.58 4.60
N ARG A 86 30.90 6.78 5.64
CA ARG A 86 31.73 7.23 6.79
C ARG A 86 33.09 7.77 6.38
N GLN A 87 33.66 7.24 5.30
CA GLN A 87 34.98 7.65 4.80
C GLN A 87 34.86 8.56 3.57
N SER A 88 33.93 8.26 2.66
CA SER A 88 33.85 8.95 1.36
C SER A 88 32.91 10.16 1.31
N ASP A 89 31.85 10.17 2.11
CA ASP A 89 30.82 11.23 2.13
C ASP A 89 30.22 11.32 3.54
N PHE A 90 31.02 11.88 4.47
CA PHE A 90 30.64 11.92 5.88
C PHE A 90 29.36 12.75 6.12
N GLN A 91 29.10 13.75 5.27
CA GLN A 91 27.86 14.53 5.33
C GLN A 91 26.64 13.66 5.04
N LEU A 92 26.69 12.79 4.03
CA LEU A 92 25.63 11.81 3.78
C LEU A 92 25.47 10.86 4.97
N TYR A 93 26.57 10.36 5.54
CA TYR A 93 26.50 9.49 6.71
C TYR A 93 25.75 10.18 7.87
N GLN A 94 26.16 11.39 8.26
CA GLN A 94 25.51 12.15 9.33
C GLN A 94 24.04 12.41 9.03
N PHE A 95 23.72 12.77 7.79
CA PHE A 95 22.35 13.02 7.37
C PHE A 95 21.46 11.78 7.50
N LEU A 96 21.93 10.63 7.01
CA LEU A 96 21.19 9.37 7.11
C LEU A 96 21.02 8.93 8.58
N ASP A 97 22.08 9.02 9.38
CA ASP A 97 22.07 8.63 10.78
C ASP A 97 21.12 9.49 11.63
N ALA A 98 21.11 10.81 11.40
CA ALA A 98 20.19 11.73 12.05
C ALA A 98 18.73 11.40 11.73
N ASN A 99 18.39 11.19 10.45
CA ASN A 99 17.01 10.88 10.06
C ASN A 99 16.57 9.49 10.56
N LEU A 100 17.44 8.48 10.55
CA LEU A 100 17.16 7.17 11.16
C LEU A 100 16.92 7.28 12.68
N SER A 101 17.66 8.16 13.36
CA SER A 101 17.48 8.43 14.79
C SER A 101 16.14 9.11 15.08
N VAL A 102 15.71 10.06 14.24
CA VAL A 102 14.37 10.68 14.35
C VAL A 102 13.27 9.65 14.15
N MET A 103 13.39 8.76 13.16
CA MET A 103 12.43 7.67 12.94
C MET A 103 12.32 6.77 14.17
N LYS A 104 13.45 6.38 14.77
CA LYS A 104 13.49 5.56 15.98
C LYS A 104 12.83 6.26 17.17
N ALA A 105 13.19 7.51 17.43
CA ALA A 105 12.61 8.29 18.52
C ALA A 105 11.10 8.48 18.32
N ALA A 106 10.64 8.74 17.10
CA ALA A 106 9.21 8.85 16.79
C ALA A 106 8.48 7.53 17.08
N HIS A 107 9.02 6.40 16.63
CA HIS A 107 8.45 5.08 16.87
C HIS A 107 8.32 4.74 18.36
N GLU A 108 9.39 4.96 19.14
CA GLU A 108 9.40 4.71 20.59
C GLU A 108 8.40 5.59 21.35
N ASN A 109 8.29 6.87 20.96
CA ASN A 109 7.32 7.80 21.54
C ASN A 109 5.87 7.38 21.24
N ILE A 110 5.58 6.97 20.01
CA ILE A 110 4.24 6.51 19.63
C ILE A 110 3.88 5.23 20.39
N LEU A 111 4.80 4.27 20.48
CA LEU A 111 4.59 3.04 21.26
C LEU A 111 4.29 3.36 22.74
N SER A 112 5.02 4.30 23.33
CA SER A 112 4.81 4.74 24.72
C SER A 112 3.44 5.39 24.90
N ASN A 113 3.06 6.31 24.01
CA ASN A 113 1.76 7.00 24.08
C ASN A 113 0.59 6.03 23.83
N ALA A 114 0.69 5.12 22.87
CA ALA A 114 -0.34 4.11 22.61
C ALA A 114 -0.54 3.15 23.80
N LYS A 115 0.54 2.86 24.57
CA LYS A 115 0.43 2.13 25.84
C LYS A 115 -0.30 2.95 26.90
N LYS A 116 -0.07 4.26 26.98
CA LYS A 116 -0.78 5.17 27.90
C LYS A 116 -2.26 5.29 27.54
N GLU A 117 -2.60 5.45 26.27
CA GLU A 117 -3.97 5.44 25.77
C GLU A 117 -4.71 4.16 26.17
N LYS A 118 -4.10 2.98 25.94
CA LYS A 118 -4.67 1.69 26.39
C LYS A 118 -4.99 1.69 27.88
N LYS A 119 -4.05 2.19 28.71
CA LYS A 119 -4.23 2.23 30.17
C LYS A 119 -5.39 3.14 30.56
N LEU A 120 -5.59 4.27 29.88
CA LEU A 120 -6.75 5.15 30.12
C LEU A 120 -8.06 4.42 29.81
N ILE A 121 -8.14 3.76 28.64
CA ILE A 121 -9.34 3.02 28.23
C ILE A 121 -9.69 1.91 29.23
N ILE A 122 -8.70 1.11 29.63
CA ILE A 122 -8.90 0.03 30.60
C ILE A 122 -9.43 0.56 31.94
N ARG A 123 -8.98 1.73 32.40
CA ARG A 123 -9.47 2.33 33.66
C ARG A 123 -10.94 2.71 33.55
N VAL A 124 -11.34 3.35 32.45
CA VAL A 124 -12.75 3.72 32.21
C VAL A 124 -13.60 2.46 32.13
N GLN A 125 -13.21 1.46 31.34
CA GLN A 125 -13.97 0.22 31.17
C GLN A 125 -14.13 -0.60 32.46
N LYS A 126 -13.13 -0.59 33.36
CA LYS A 126 -13.17 -1.37 34.61
C LYS A 126 -14.04 -0.74 35.70
N SER A 127 -14.35 0.54 35.60
CA SER A 127 -15.06 1.27 36.64
C SER A 127 -16.50 1.54 36.23
N LYS A 128 -17.44 1.19 37.09
CA LYS A 128 -18.86 1.54 36.90
C LYS A 128 -19.18 3.01 37.21
N LYS A 129 -18.22 3.76 37.77
CA LYS A 129 -18.43 5.11 38.34
C LYS A 129 -17.80 6.23 37.51
N ILE A 130 -17.05 5.90 36.47
CA ILE A 130 -16.38 6.89 35.62
C ILE A 130 -16.70 6.60 34.17
N ASP A 131 -16.81 7.67 33.39
CA ASP A 131 -16.93 7.64 31.94
C ASP A 131 -15.75 8.38 31.30
N ILE A 132 -15.80 8.55 29.97
CA ILE A 132 -14.76 9.27 29.22
C ILE A 132 -14.70 10.76 29.57
N ASN A 133 -15.80 11.36 30.04
CA ASN A 133 -15.90 12.79 30.38
C ASN A 133 -15.49 13.08 31.82
N THR A 134 -15.36 12.05 32.64
CA THR A 134 -14.95 12.15 34.03
C THR A 134 -13.51 12.70 34.13
N LYS A 135 -13.30 13.66 35.04
CA LYS A 135 -11.96 14.20 35.34
C LYS A 135 -11.04 13.12 35.92
N ILE A 136 -9.78 13.10 35.49
CA ILE A 136 -8.79 12.18 36.03
C ILE A 136 -8.36 12.69 37.42
N PRO A 137 -8.37 11.86 38.49
CA PRO A 137 -7.90 12.28 39.80
C PRO A 137 -6.49 12.88 39.74
N GLY A 138 -6.32 14.06 40.36
CA GLY A 138 -5.05 14.80 40.36
C GLY A 138 -4.68 15.47 39.03
N LYS A 139 -5.61 15.59 38.08
CA LYS A 139 -5.43 16.31 36.82
C LYS A 139 -6.66 17.16 36.50
N ASP A 140 -6.44 18.24 35.77
CA ASP A 140 -7.52 19.11 35.31
C ASP A 140 -8.32 18.52 34.14
N ASN A 141 -7.71 17.59 33.41
CA ASN A 141 -8.27 17.00 32.19
C ASN A 141 -9.12 15.76 32.46
N SER A 142 -10.15 15.57 31.64
CA SER A 142 -10.91 14.31 31.56
C SER A 142 -10.13 13.18 30.89
N TYR A 143 -10.65 11.94 31.00
CA TYR A 143 -10.09 10.80 30.27
C TYR A 143 -10.08 11.02 28.76
N LEU A 144 -11.15 11.59 28.20
CA LEU A 144 -11.28 11.96 26.79
C LEU A 144 -10.25 13.02 26.39
N GLN A 145 -10.13 14.11 27.16
CA GLN A 145 -9.15 15.17 26.87
C GLN A 145 -7.72 14.65 26.92
N GLN A 146 -7.39 13.84 27.93
CA GLN A 146 -6.07 13.23 28.05
C GLN A 146 -5.78 12.26 26.90
N PHE A 147 -6.80 11.54 26.40
CA PHE A 147 -6.67 10.68 25.23
C PHE A 147 -6.38 11.50 23.97
N ILE A 148 -7.15 12.57 23.72
CA ILE A 148 -6.95 13.47 22.57
C ILE A 148 -5.54 14.07 22.56
N ILE A 149 -5.02 14.48 23.72
CA ILE A 149 -3.64 14.98 23.85
C ILE A 149 -2.63 13.91 23.40
N LEU A 150 -2.84 12.64 23.77
CA LEU A 150 -1.98 11.54 23.36
C LEU A 150 -2.12 11.22 21.87
N ASP A 151 -3.34 11.21 21.32
CA ASP A 151 -3.61 10.96 19.90
C ASP A 151 -2.95 12.04 19.03
N ASN A 152 -3.11 13.32 19.38
CA ASN A 152 -2.46 14.44 18.70
C ASN A 152 -0.93 14.34 18.75
N ALA A 153 -0.38 13.98 19.92
CA ALA A 153 1.06 13.77 20.06
C ALA A 153 1.54 12.59 19.21
N ILE A 154 0.75 11.53 19.07
CA ILE A 154 1.05 10.41 18.19
C ILE A 154 1.04 10.86 16.72
N ASP A 155 0.00 11.58 16.30
CA ASP A 155 -0.12 12.04 14.91
C ASP A 155 1.04 12.97 14.52
N LEU A 156 1.47 13.88 15.41
CA LEU A 156 2.67 14.68 15.20
C LEU A 156 3.94 13.82 14.99
N ARG A 157 4.10 12.76 15.79
CA ARG A 157 5.26 11.86 15.68
C ARG A 157 5.20 10.98 14.44
N LYS A 158 4.00 10.59 13.99
CA LYS A 158 3.84 9.91 12.69
C LYS A 158 4.33 10.81 11.57
N SER A 159 3.95 12.10 11.58
CA SER A 159 4.44 13.08 10.60
C SER A 159 5.96 13.20 10.62
N ALA A 160 6.59 13.30 11.79
CA ALA A 160 8.05 13.36 11.90
C ALA A 160 8.75 12.09 11.35
N TYR A 161 8.17 10.91 11.58
CA TYR A 161 8.64 9.66 10.97
C TYR A 161 8.56 9.73 9.44
N GLN A 162 7.41 10.13 8.90
CA GLN A 162 7.19 10.22 7.45
C GLN A 162 8.10 11.27 6.79
N GLU A 163 8.31 12.40 7.44
CA GLU A 163 9.22 13.42 6.93
C GLU A 163 10.67 12.92 6.87
N SER A 164 11.10 12.16 7.88
CA SER A 164 12.46 11.61 7.95
C SER A 164 12.71 10.58 6.84
N ILE A 165 11.76 9.69 6.57
CA ILE A 165 11.89 8.72 5.48
C ILE A 165 11.88 9.41 4.11
N LEU A 166 11.05 10.45 3.92
CA LEU A 166 11.04 11.25 2.70
C LEU A 166 12.36 12.00 2.48
N LYS A 167 12.95 12.55 3.54
CA LYS A 167 14.28 13.19 3.50
C LYS A 167 15.36 12.19 3.06
N ILE A 168 15.34 10.98 3.61
CA ILE A 168 16.24 9.90 3.19
C ILE A 168 16.05 9.57 1.71
N LYS A 169 14.82 9.29 1.27
CA LYS A 169 14.51 9.00 -0.15
C LYS A 169 15.06 10.09 -1.07
N LYS A 170 14.74 11.36 -0.80
CA LYS A 170 15.22 12.51 -1.58
C LYS A 170 16.74 12.61 -1.66
N ALA A 171 17.44 12.31 -0.56
CA ALA A 171 18.90 12.35 -0.54
C ALA A 171 19.53 11.23 -1.39
N LEU A 172 18.86 10.08 -1.48
CA LEU A 172 19.27 8.93 -2.30
C LEU A 172 18.97 9.15 -3.78
N THR A 173 17.81 9.73 -4.11
CA THR A 173 17.46 10.07 -5.51
C THR A 173 18.48 11.00 -6.15
N LYS A 174 19.06 11.93 -5.39
CA LYS A 174 20.15 12.81 -5.86
C LYS A 174 21.45 12.08 -6.21
N ARG A 175 21.53 10.78 -5.93
CA ARG A 175 22.68 9.91 -6.16
C ARG A 175 22.30 8.71 -7.03
N ASP A 176 21.21 8.84 -7.80
CA ASP A 176 20.68 7.78 -8.65
C ASP A 176 20.45 6.47 -7.88
N MET A 177 19.92 6.59 -6.66
CA MET A 177 19.50 5.45 -5.85
C MET A 177 18.04 5.64 -5.42
N ASP A 178 17.36 4.54 -5.17
CA ASP A 178 16.01 4.55 -4.63
C ASP A 178 15.89 3.67 -3.40
N LEU A 179 15.16 4.14 -2.40
CA LEU A 179 14.84 3.37 -1.19
C LEU A 179 13.41 2.88 -1.34
N VAL A 180 13.29 1.65 -1.80
CA VAL A 180 12.01 1.04 -2.12
C VAL A 180 11.40 0.45 -0.86
N ILE A 181 10.21 0.93 -0.50
CA ILE A 181 9.36 0.36 0.55
C ILE A 181 8.33 -0.52 -0.15
N ILE A 182 8.47 -1.84 -0.01
CA ILE A 182 7.71 -2.82 -0.81
C ILE A 182 6.19 -2.66 -0.65
N LYS A 183 5.74 -2.30 0.56
CA LYS A 183 4.32 -2.05 0.82
C LYS A 183 3.78 -0.88 0.00
N GLU A 184 4.53 0.23 -0.08
CA GLU A 184 4.13 1.40 -0.86
C GLU A 184 4.06 1.08 -2.36
N GLN A 185 5.00 0.28 -2.86
CA GLN A 185 4.97 -0.18 -4.25
C GLN A 185 3.76 -1.08 -4.56
N LYS A 186 3.39 -1.97 -3.62
CA LYS A 186 2.16 -2.76 -3.76
C LYS A 186 0.91 -1.88 -3.78
N ASP A 187 0.89 -0.82 -2.98
CA ASP A 187 -0.23 0.14 -2.96
C ASP A 187 -0.37 0.87 -4.31
N GLU A 188 0.74 1.14 -5.02
CA GLU A 188 0.69 1.69 -6.39
C GLU A 188 0.06 0.71 -7.40
N TRP A 189 0.32 -0.59 -7.23
CA TRP A 189 -0.21 -1.66 -8.08
C TRP A 189 -1.67 -2.02 -7.80
N PHE A 190 -2.18 -1.67 -6.63
CA PHE A 190 -3.54 -2.00 -6.20
C PHE A 190 -4.59 -1.62 -7.25
N PHE A 191 -4.53 -0.39 -7.78
CA PHE A 191 -5.51 0.10 -8.75
C PHE A 191 -5.51 -0.69 -10.06
N ILE A 192 -4.33 -1.13 -10.53
CA ILE A 192 -4.21 -1.97 -11.73
C ILE A 192 -4.94 -3.29 -11.49
N THR A 193 -4.67 -3.93 -10.36
CA THR A 193 -5.27 -5.23 -10.02
C THR A 193 -6.77 -5.14 -9.75
N GLU A 194 -7.24 -4.02 -9.18
CA GLU A 194 -8.66 -3.74 -8.97
C GLU A 194 -9.40 -3.57 -10.30
N GLU A 195 -8.81 -2.86 -11.26
CA GLU A 195 -9.39 -2.70 -12.59
C GLU A 195 -9.55 -4.05 -13.30
N LEU A 196 -8.52 -4.92 -13.26
CA LEU A 196 -8.57 -6.27 -13.81
C LEU A 196 -9.68 -7.11 -13.17
N SER A 197 -9.79 -7.07 -11.84
CA SER A 197 -10.84 -7.77 -11.10
C SER A 197 -12.24 -7.26 -11.50
N ASN A 198 -12.40 -5.95 -11.67
CA ASN A 198 -13.66 -5.36 -12.12
C ASN A 198 -14.01 -5.76 -13.55
N LYS A 199 -13.04 -5.81 -14.47
CA LYS A 199 -13.26 -6.34 -15.83
C LYS A 199 -13.71 -7.80 -15.80
N ARG A 200 -13.08 -8.64 -14.97
CA ARG A 200 -13.49 -10.04 -14.76
C ARG A 200 -14.93 -10.15 -14.28
N LYS A 201 -15.33 -9.36 -13.28
CA LYS A 201 -16.71 -9.35 -12.74
C LYS A 201 -17.75 -8.99 -13.79
N ARG A 202 -17.43 -8.15 -14.77
CA ARG A 202 -18.36 -7.80 -15.86
C ARG A 202 -18.67 -8.98 -16.79
N LEU A 203 -17.81 -10.00 -16.85
CA LEU A 203 -18.03 -11.22 -17.64
C LEU A 203 -18.84 -12.27 -16.88
N GLN A 204 -19.09 -12.06 -15.58
CA GLN A 204 -19.81 -13.01 -14.74
C GLN A 204 -21.24 -13.32 -15.23
N PRO A 205 -22.05 -12.33 -15.67
CA PRO A 205 -23.39 -12.62 -16.21
C PRO A 205 -23.34 -13.52 -17.45
N SER A 206 -22.35 -13.37 -18.33
CA SER A 206 -22.20 -14.23 -19.51
C SER A 206 -21.86 -15.68 -19.15
N ILE A 207 -21.07 -15.89 -18.10
CA ILE A 207 -20.78 -17.23 -17.56
C ILE A 207 -22.05 -17.86 -16.98
N GLU A 208 -22.85 -17.08 -16.26
CA GLU A 208 -24.13 -17.52 -15.68
C GLU A 208 -25.12 -17.92 -16.76
N ILE A 209 -25.28 -17.09 -17.81
CA ILE A 209 -26.11 -17.40 -18.98
C ILE A 209 -25.65 -18.72 -19.62
N LEU A 210 -24.36 -18.89 -19.89
CA LEU A 210 -23.82 -20.12 -20.49
C LEU A 210 -24.14 -21.35 -19.63
N THR A 211 -24.04 -21.21 -18.31
CA THR A 211 -24.33 -22.29 -17.35
C THR A 211 -25.81 -22.65 -17.37
N THR A 212 -26.70 -21.67 -17.36
CA THR A 212 -28.15 -21.88 -17.48
C THR A 212 -28.52 -22.53 -18.81
N SER A 213 -27.96 -22.05 -19.93
CA SER A 213 -28.21 -22.64 -21.25
C SER A 213 -27.79 -24.11 -21.32
N LEU A 214 -26.69 -24.48 -20.66
CA LEU A 214 -26.29 -25.89 -20.57
C LEU A 214 -27.32 -26.71 -19.78
N VAL A 215 -27.82 -26.20 -18.65
CA VAL A 215 -28.85 -26.86 -17.83
C VAL A 215 -30.13 -27.07 -18.64
N ASP A 216 -30.59 -26.05 -19.37
CA ASP A 216 -31.81 -26.11 -20.17
C ASP A 216 -31.66 -27.07 -21.38
N ALA A 217 -30.46 -27.16 -21.95
CA ALA A 217 -30.17 -28.04 -23.09
C ALA A 217 -30.20 -29.54 -22.73
N ILE A 218 -30.03 -29.90 -21.45
CA ILE A 218 -30.05 -31.30 -20.98
C ILE A 218 -31.33 -32.03 -21.37
N SER A 219 -32.43 -31.30 -21.59
CA SER A 219 -33.72 -31.89 -21.93
C SER A 219 -33.92 -32.21 -23.42
N ASN A 220 -33.13 -31.67 -24.36
CA ASN A 220 -33.57 -31.59 -25.78
C ASN A 220 -32.54 -31.94 -26.89
N ASP A 221 -31.21 -31.78 -26.73
CA ASP A 221 -30.24 -32.05 -27.84
C ASP A 221 -28.81 -32.41 -27.37
N SER A 222 -28.38 -33.64 -27.65
CA SER A 222 -27.04 -34.17 -27.31
C SER A 222 -25.85 -33.44 -27.97
N ASN A 223 -25.99 -32.95 -29.20
CA ASN A 223 -24.91 -32.24 -29.90
C ASN A 223 -24.74 -30.82 -29.35
N HIS A 224 -25.85 -30.16 -29.05
CA HIS A 224 -25.85 -28.83 -28.43
C HIS A 224 -25.23 -28.88 -27.02
N ILE A 225 -25.57 -29.88 -26.20
CA ILE A 225 -24.96 -30.13 -24.88
C ILE A 225 -23.44 -30.27 -24.99
N GLN A 226 -22.93 -31.02 -25.97
CA GLN A 226 -21.49 -31.21 -26.15
C GLN A 226 -20.76 -29.90 -26.49
N LYS A 227 -21.37 -29.04 -27.33
CA LYS A 227 -20.79 -27.73 -27.68
C LYS A 227 -20.70 -26.85 -26.43
N LEU A 228 -21.80 -26.71 -25.69
CA LEU A 228 -21.87 -25.90 -24.47
C LEU A 228 -20.91 -26.41 -23.38
N SER A 229 -20.83 -27.73 -23.20
CA SER A 229 -19.91 -28.35 -22.24
C SER A 229 -18.44 -28.05 -22.57
N LYS A 230 -18.05 -28.13 -23.85
CA LYS A 230 -16.69 -27.78 -24.31
C LYS A 230 -16.38 -26.31 -24.05
N GLN A 231 -17.34 -25.41 -24.27
CA GLN A 231 -17.19 -23.98 -24.02
C GLN A 231 -17.06 -23.67 -22.53
N LEU A 232 -17.89 -24.28 -21.68
CA LEU A 232 -17.83 -24.14 -20.23
C LEU A 232 -16.51 -24.67 -19.65
N ASN A 233 -16.00 -25.79 -20.17
CA ASN A 233 -14.68 -26.30 -19.78
C ASN A 233 -13.55 -25.30 -20.10
N LYS A 234 -13.65 -24.58 -21.23
CA LYS A 234 -12.68 -23.51 -21.56
C LYS A 234 -12.79 -22.34 -20.58
N VAL A 235 -14.02 -21.93 -20.24
CA VAL A 235 -14.29 -20.89 -19.23
C VAL A 235 -13.68 -21.26 -17.89
N GLU A 236 -13.91 -22.49 -17.41
CA GLU A 236 -13.38 -22.97 -16.13
C GLU A 236 -11.84 -22.97 -16.12
N ASN A 237 -11.22 -23.44 -17.21
CA ASN A 237 -9.75 -23.45 -17.33
C ASN A 237 -9.16 -22.04 -17.33
N ILE A 238 -9.81 -21.07 -17.98
CA ILE A 238 -9.38 -19.67 -17.93
C ILE A 238 -9.55 -19.10 -16.52
N ASN A 239 -10.69 -19.34 -15.87
CA ASN A 239 -10.95 -18.89 -14.50
C ASN A 239 -9.91 -19.42 -13.50
N LYS A 240 -9.50 -20.69 -13.60
CA LYS A 240 -8.41 -21.25 -12.78
C LYS A 240 -7.09 -20.49 -12.95
N ARG A 241 -6.78 -20.03 -14.17
CA ARG A 241 -5.58 -19.22 -14.43
C ARG A 241 -5.72 -17.82 -13.81
N LEU A 242 -6.87 -17.18 -13.98
CA LEU A 242 -7.17 -15.87 -13.38
C LEU A 242 -7.10 -15.93 -11.85
N ASP A 243 -7.62 -16.99 -11.22
CA ASP A 243 -7.55 -17.20 -9.76
C ASP A 243 -6.10 -17.33 -9.26
N SER A 244 -5.24 -17.98 -10.04
CA SER A 244 -3.81 -18.08 -9.73
C SER A 244 -3.13 -16.71 -9.77
N LEU A 245 -3.47 -15.88 -10.75
CA LEU A 245 -2.96 -14.51 -10.86
C LEU A 245 -3.48 -13.63 -9.72
N ASP A 246 -4.77 -13.71 -9.38
CA ASP A 246 -5.36 -13.00 -8.24
C ASP A 246 -4.62 -13.35 -6.93
N LYS A 247 -4.33 -14.64 -6.69
CA LYS A 247 -3.54 -15.09 -5.53
C LYS A 247 -2.12 -14.52 -5.54
N PHE A 248 -1.50 -14.41 -6.71
CA PHE A 248 -0.18 -13.80 -6.84
C PHE A 248 -0.22 -12.30 -6.53
N PHE A 249 -1.14 -11.55 -7.11
CA PHE A 249 -1.31 -10.11 -6.87
C PHE A 249 -1.53 -9.80 -5.39
N LEU A 250 -2.36 -10.61 -4.69
CA LEU A 250 -2.59 -10.46 -3.25
C LEU A 250 -1.33 -10.62 -2.40
N ASN A 251 -0.33 -11.38 -2.87
CA ASN A 251 0.88 -11.74 -2.12
C ASN A 251 2.18 -11.23 -2.77
N VAL A 252 2.11 -10.30 -3.72
CA VAL A 252 3.28 -9.83 -4.47
C VAL A 252 4.30 -9.13 -3.56
N ASP A 253 3.84 -8.46 -2.50
CA ASP A 253 4.67 -7.91 -1.43
C ASP A 253 5.50 -9.00 -0.74
N LYS A 254 4.88 -10.13 -0.37
CA LYS A 254 5.59 -11.26 0.26
C LYS A 254 6.63 -11.87 -0.68
N VAL A 255 6.33 -11.93 -1.98
CA VAL A 255 7.30 -12.39 -2.98
C VAL A 255 8.50 -11.45 -3.03
N ALA A 256 8.25 -10.15 -3.11
CA ALA A 256 9.31 -9.12 -3.11
C ALA A 256 10.13 -9.16 -1.81
N GLU A 257 9.48 -9.26 -0.65
CA GLU A 257 10.13 -9.33 0.66
C GLU A 257 11.06 -10.52 0.77
N LYS A 258 10.64 -11.68 0.25
CA LYS A 258 11.46 -12.90 0.21
C LYS A 258 12.66 -12.74 -0.71
N GLN A 259 12.47 -12.17 -1.90
CA GLN A 259 13.55 -11.93 -2.86
C GLN A 259 14.58 -10.91 -2.34
N LYS A 260 14.14 -9.88 -1.62
CA LYS A 260 14.99 -8.79 -1.14
C LYS A 260 15.47 -8.94 0.30
N GLY A 261 14.95 -9.93 1.03
CA GLY A 261 15.36 -10.23 2.39
C GLY A 261 14.97 -9.15 3.41
N GLY A 262 13.85 -8.46 3.18
CA GLY A 262 13.31 -7.40 4.04
C GLY A 262 12.17 -6.60 3.40
N HIS A 263 11.50 -5.75 4.19
CA HIS A 263 10.39 -4.89 3.74
C HIS A 263 10.84 -3.65 2.95
N VAL A 264 12.13 -3.34 3.05
CA VAL A 264 12.75 -2.17 2.46
C VAL A 264 14.09 -2.61 1.88
N TYR A 265 14.41 -2.14 0.69
CA TYR A 265 15.70 -2.38 0.05
C TYR A 265 16.21 -1.12 -0.65
N LEU A 266 17.53 -1.07 -0.85
CA LEU A 266 18.19 0.00 -1.57
C LEU A 266 18.45 -0.46 -3.01
N LYS A 267 17.88 0.27 -3.96
CA LYS A 267 18.03 0.07 -5.39
C LYS A 267 19.11 1.03 -5.91
N LYS A 268 20.19 0.48 -6.47
CA LYS A 268 21.34 1.27 -6.95
C LYS A 268 21.14 1.88 -8.34
N ASN A 269 20.17 1.37 -9.10
CA ASN A 269 19.77 1.91 -10.38
C ASN A 269 18.23 1.97 -10.40
N PRO A 270 17.62 3.15 -10.27
CA PRO A 270 16.17 3.31 -10.25
C PRO A 270 15.46 2.70 -11.46
N GLU A 271 16.10 2.72 -12.62
CA GLU A 271 15.53 2.25 -13.89
C GLU A 271 15.51 0.71 -14.02
N SER A 272 16.41 0.00 -13.33
CA SER A 272 16.51 -1.45 -13.47
C SER A 272 15.32 -2.13 -12.80
N LYS A 273 14.51 -2.89 -13.53
CA LYS A 273 13.40 -3.61 -12.89
C LYS A 273 13.88 -4.82 -12.12
N GLU A 274 13.24 -5.07 -10.99
CA GLU A 274 13.46 -6.27 -10.19
C GLU A 274 12.64 -7.44 -10.72
N GLU A 275 13.07 -8.67 -10.43
CA GLU A 275 12.42 -9.88 -10.95
C GLU A 275 10.93 -9.95 -10.60
N TYR A 276 10.55 -9.60 -9.38
CA TYR A 276 9.13 -9.55 -8.99
C TYR A 276 8.34 -8.44 -9.71
N GLU A 277 8.97 -7.32 -10.05
CA GLU A 277 8.33 -6.23 -10.82
C GLU A 277 8.06 -6.71 -12.25
N ILE A 278 9.05 -7.33 -12.89
CA ILE A 278 8.90 -7.93 -14.23
C ILE A 278 7.81 -9.00 -14.20
N ARG A 279 7.81 -9.87 -13.18
CA ARG A 279 6.78 -10.89 -13.00
C ARG A 279 5.40 -10.28 -12.82
N PHE A 280 5.28 -9.18 -12.07
CA PHE A 280 4.03 -8.46 -11.90
C PHE A 280 3.50 -7.94 -13.24
N GLU A 281 4.33 -7.27 -14.02
CA GLU A 281 3.95 -6.73 -15.34
C GLU A 281 3.54 -7.84 -16.32
N ASN A 282 4.27 -8.95 -16.35
CA ASN A 282 3.89 -10.09 -17.18
C ASN A 282 2.57 -10.72 -16.71
N SER A 283 2.34 -10.80 -15.41
CA SER A 283 1.10 -11.32 -14.84
C SER A 283 -0.11 -10.44 -15.20
N VAL A 284 0.07 -9.11 -15.26
CA VAL A 284 -0.96 -8.17 -15.75
C VAL A 284 -1.31 -8.46 -17.21
N LYS A 285 -0.29 -8.57 -18.08
CA LYS A 285 -0.49 -8.88 -19.51
C LYS A 285 -1.20 -10.22 -19.71
N ASP A 286 -0.79 -11.24 -18.95
CA ASP A 286 -1.43 -12.56 -18.99
C ASP A 286 -2.89 -12.48 -18.56
N TYR A 287 -3.19 -11.70 -17.50
CA TYR A 287 -4.56 -11.50 -17.04
C TYR A 287 -5.44 -10.88 -18.13
N GLU A 288 -4.96 -9.81 -18.77
CA GLU A 288 -5.67 -9.13 -19.86
C GLU A 288 -5.94 -10.09 -21.02
N LYS A 289 -4.93 -10.87 -21.43
CA LYS A 289 -5.08 -11.89 -22.47
C LYS A 289 -6.12 -12.95 -22.10
N TYR A 290 -6.14 -13.38 -20.84
CA TYR A 290 -7.14 -14.34 -20.37
C TYR A 290 -8.55 -13.75 -20.34
N LEU A 291 -8.71 -12.48 -19.98
CA LEU A 291 -9.99 -11.78 -20.06
C LEU A 291 -10.47 -11.63 -21.51
N GLU A 292 -9.56 -11.31 -22.44
CA GLU A 292 -9.89 -11.24 -23.87
C GLU A 292 -10.35 -12.60 -24.40
N ASN A 293 -9.58 -13.66 -24.12
CA ASN A 293 -9.96 -15.03 -24.49
C ASN A 293 -11.32 -15.41 -23.88
N LEU A 294 -11.58 -15.02 -22.64
CA LEU A 294 -12.85 -15.28 -21.98
C LEU A 294 -14.00 -14.52 -22.66
N SER A 295 -13.79 -13.26 -23.00
CA SER A 295 -14.78 -12.45 -23.74
C SER A 295 -15.09 -13.05 -25.11
N GLN A 296 -14.08 -13.52 -25.85
CA GLN A 296 -14.26 -14.14 -27.17
C GLN A 296 -15.07 -15.44 -27.09
N LEU A 297 -15.08 -16.14 -25.96
CA LEU A 297 -15.95 -17.31 -25.77
C LEU A 297 -17.44 -16.94 -25.66
N PHE A 298 -17.79 -15.66 -25.49
CA PHE A 298 -19.18 -15.21 -25.39
C PHE A 298 -19.64 -14.38 -26.59
N ILE A 299 -18.76 -14.16 -27.57
CA ILE A 299 -19.10 -13.51 -28.83
C ILE A 299 -19.45 -14.63 -29.81
N ASP A 300 -20.73 -14.75 -30.14
CA ASP A 300 -21.24 -15.58 -31.24
C ASP A 300 -21.02 -14.88 -32.59
#